data_AF-A0A9N9EMC8-F1
#
_entry.id   AF-A0A9N9EMC8-F1
#
_cell.length_a   1.000
_cell.length_b   1.000
_cell.length_c   1.000
_cell.angle_alpha   90.00
_cell.angle_beta   90.00
_cell.angle_gamma   90.00
#
_symmetry.space_group_name_H-M   'P 1'
#
loop_
_entity.id
_entity.type
_entity.pdbx_description
1 polymer ?
#
loop_
_entity_poly.entity_id
_entity_poly.type
_entity_poly.pdbx_seq_one_letter_code
_entity_poly.pdbx_strand_id
1 'polypeptide(L)'
;MGNGMADFVSISARDKYSIITLQEFDKYCYYVAGLDLSEKRRFWPKEIWHQYVSEIEDLVLIENRQKALNCLSAIVLNTLHHVSDCLSYLAQLDDPGIFSFAATPLVIGYSTLAFTFKNYDSYKKVVKIRKGEGAK
;
A
#
# COMPACT_ATOMS: atom_id res chain seq x y z
N MET A 1 16.90 4.50 -9.30
CA MET A 1 16.22 4.49 -7.99
C MET A 1 16.65 5.65 -7.09
N GLY A 2 17.95 5.91 -6.89
CA GLY A 2 18.44 6.96 -5.95
C GLY A 2 17.92 8.39 -6.19
N ASN A 3 17.87 8.86 -7.43
CA ASN A 3 17.39 10.23 -7.72
C ASN A 3 15.89 10.40 -7.40
N GLY A 4 15.05 9.42 -7.73
CA GLY A 4 13.62 9.46 -7.39
C GLY A 4 13.38 9.45 -5.89
N MET A 5 14.20 8.72 -5.11
CA MET A 5 14.13 8.74 -3.64
C MET A 5 14.52 10.11 -3.07
N ALA A 6 15.54 10.77 -3.64
CA ALA A 6 15.98 12.11 -3.21
C ALA A 6 14.88 13.17 -3.42
N ASP A 7 14.09 13.04 -4.50
CA ASP A 7 12.95 13.93 -4.77
C ASP A 7 11.88 13.81 -3.67
N PHE A 8 11.47 12.58 -3.30
CA PHE A 8 10.46 12.38 -2.25
C PHE A 8 10.95 12.77 -0.85
N VAL A 9 12.25 12.63 -0.56
CA VAL A 9 12.85 13.15 0.67
C VAL A 9 12.79 14.68 0.70
N SER A 10 13.07 15.33 -0.42
CA SER A 10 13.01 16.79 -0.55
C SER A 10 11.59 17.34 -0.41
N ILE A 11 10.60 16.65 -0.96
CA ILE A 11 9.18 17.01 -0.84
C ILE A 11 8.71 16.82 0.61
N SER A 12 9.07 15.70 1.24
CA SER A 12 8.73 15.43 2.65
C SER A 12 9.35 16.43 3.64
N ALA A 13 10.45 17.10 3.25
CA ALA A 13 11.09 18.13 4.05
C ALA A 13 10.43 19.52 3.90
N ARG A 14 9.66 19.74 2.83
CA ARG A 14 9.04 21.04 2.50
C ARG A 14 7.57 21.09 2.88
N ASP A 15 6.84 20.01 2.63
CA ASP A 15 5.38 19.97 2.80
C ASP A 15 4.95 18.92 3.82
N LYS A 16 3.83 19.20 4.50
CA LYS A 16 3.23 18.29 5.50
C LYS A 16 2.79 16.95 4.88
N TYR A 17 2.45 16.93 3.59
CA TYR A 17 2.07 15.72 2.85
C TYR A 17 2.96 15.57 1.63
N SER A 18 3.59 14.40 1.50
CA SER A 18 4.56 14.10 0.45
C SER A 18 3.96 13.48 -0.81
N ILE A 19 2.74 12.95 -0.73
CA ILE A 19 2.03 12.31 -1.85
C ILE A 19 0.61 12.86 -1.90
N ILE A 20 0.32 13.66 -2.92
CA ILE A 20 -0.96 14.34 -3.06
C ILE A 20 -1.85 13.58 -4.03
N THR A 21 -1.33 13.21 -5.20
CA THR A 21 -2.09 12.58 -6.29
C THR A 21 -1.81 11.08 -6.42
N LEU A 22 -2.72 10.36 -7.08
CA LEU A 22 -2.51 8.95 -7.45
C LEU A 22 -1.29 8.77 -8.37
N GLN A 23 -1.04 9.71 -9.30
CA GLN A 23 0.12 9.64 -10.19
C GLN A 23 1.44 9.76 -9.42
N GLU A 24 1.49 10.60 -8.39
CA GLU A 24 2.64 10.70 -7.49
C GLU A 24 2.81 9.44 -6.65
N PHE A 25 1.70 8.82 -6.23
CA PHE A 25 1.71 7.56 -5.51
C PHE A 25 2.23 6.41 -6.38
N ASP A 26 1.80 6.31 -7.63
CA ASP A 26 2.28 5.33 -8.59
C ASP A 26 3.77 5.55 -8.88
N LYS A 27 4.18 6.81 -9.06
CA LYS A 27 5.60 7.19 -9.22
C LYS A 27 6.42 6.84 -7.99
N TYR A 28 5.89 7.06 -6.79
CA TYR A 28 6.52 6.68 -5.53
C TYR A 28 6.71 5.16 -5.46
N CYS A 29 5.65 4.38 -5.71
CA CYS A 29 5.70 2.93 -5.75
C CYS A 29 6.72 2.42 -6.78
N TYR A 30 6.77 3.03 -7.97
CA TYR A 30 7.75 2.71 -9.00
C TYR A 30 9.21 2.89 -8.54
N TYR A 31 9.50 3.92 -7.74
CA TYR A 31 10.86 4.19 -7.26
C TYR A 31 11.23 3.49 -5.95
N VAL A 32 10.25 3.15 -5.10
CA VAL A 32 10.47 2.87 -3.66
C VAL A 32 9.87 1.55 -3.18
N ALA A 33 9.29 0.70 -4.04
CA ALA A 33 8.72 -0.61 -3.68
C ALA A 33 9.68 -1.63 -3.00
N GLY A 34 10.84 -1.22 -2.49
CA GLY A 34 11.81 -2.06 -1.78
C GLY A 34 12.43 -1.51 -0.48
N LEU A 35 11.93 -0.47 0.19
CA LEU A 35 12.56 0.04 1.43
C LEU A 35 11.57 0.49 2.53
N ASP A 36 11.77 -0.07 3.72
CA ASP A 36 10.95 0.07 4.95
C ASP A 36 11.01 1.47 5.58
N LEU A 37 9.96 1.79 6.33
CA LEU A 37 9.48 3.11 6.70
C LEU A 37 9.52 3.27 8.22
N SER A 38 10.67 3.65 8.74
CA SER A 38 10.76 4.13 10.12
C SER A 38 10.08 5.49 10.30
N GLU A 39 9.68 5.74 11.54
CA GLU A 39 8.51 6.52 11.96
C GLU A 39 8.36 7.96 11.41
N LYS A 40 7.10 8.36 11.21
CA LYS A 40 6.56 9.66 10.73
C LYS A 40 6.27 9.80 9.24
N ARG A 41 6.48 8.77 8.44
CA ARG A 41 6.25 8.87 6.99
C ARG A 41 4.83 8.46 6.59
N ARG A 42 4.15 9.33 5.84
CA ARG A 42 2.76 9.18 5.38
C ARG A 42 2.79 8.92 3.88
N PHE A 43 2.32 7.75 3.44
CA PHE A 43 2.37 7.35 2.02
C PHE A 43 1.01 7.25 1.36
N TRP A 44 -0.06 7.44 2.13
CA TRP A 44 -1.39 7.33 1.57
C TRP A 44 -1.67 8.57 0.72
N PRO A 45 -2.09 8.39 -0.55
CA PRO A 45 -2.34 9.52 -1.43
C PRO A 45 -3.46 10.39 -0.88
N LYS A 46 -3.22 11.70 -0.74
CA LYS A 46 -4.21 12.68 -0.27
C LYS A 46 -5.50 12.63 -1.06
N GLU A 47 -5.41 12.40 -2.35
CA GLU A 47 -6.55 12.23 -3.26
C GLU A 47 -7.56 11.18 -2.80
N ILE A 48 -7.12 10.09 -2.15
CA ILE A 48 -8.05 9.07 -1.62
C ILE A 48 -8.57 9.45 -0.24
N TRP A 49 -7.68 9.67 0.74
CA TRP A 49 -8.12 9.79 2.14
C TRP A 49 -8.85 11.10 2.45
N HIS A 50 -8.58 12.16 1.70
CA HIS A 50 -9.22 13.46 1.90
C HIS A 50 -10.73 13.46 1.56
N GLN A 51 -11.20 12.46 0.81
CA GLN A 51 -12.63 12.26 0.54
C GLN A 51 -13.40 11.81 1.79
N TYR A 52 -12.70 11.30 2.80
CA TYR A 52 -13.29 10.70 3.99
C TYR A 52 -13.07 11.55 5.24
N VAL A 53 -11.89 12.17 5.38
CA VAL A 53 -11.49 12.95 6.56
C VAL A 53 -10.70 14.20 6.16
N SER A 54 -10.73 15.23 7.02
CA SER A 54 -9.97 16.47 6.80
C SER A 54 -8.47 16.26 6.99
N GLU A 55 -8.10 15.51 8.03
CA GLU A 55 -6.73 15.17 8.38
C GLU A 55 -6.57 13.65 8.45
N ILE A 56 -5.43 13.12 7.97
CA ILE A 56 -5.20 11.66 7.90
C ILE A 56 -5.19 11.01 9.29
N GLU A 57 -4.78 11.76 10.33
CA GLU A 57 -4.81 11.34 11.74
C GLU A 57 -6.21 11.01 12.23
N ASP A 58 -7.23 11.63 11.65
CA ASP A 58 -8.63 11.42 12.02
C ASP A 58 -9.11 10.00 11.69
N LEU A 59 -8.39 9.26 10.82
CA LEU A 59 -8.70 7.86 10.49
C LEU A 59 -8.51 6.90 11.67
N VAL A 60 -7.72 7.28 12.67
CA VAL A 60 -7.47 6.48 13.88
C VAL A 60 -8.58 6.66 14.92
N LEU A 61 -9.33 7.77 14.82
CA LEU A 61 -10.40 8.13 15.74
C LEU A 61 -11.62 7.23 15.57
N ILE A 62 -12.14 6.73 16.68
CA ILE A 62 -13.21 5.73 16.65
C ILE A 62 -14.52 6.29 16.09
N GLU A 63 -14.77 7.59 16.25
CA GLU A 63 -15.89 8.31 15.62
C GLU A 63 -15.85 8.25 14.09
N ASN A 64 -14.66 8.15 13.49
CA ASN A 64 -14.48 8.07 12.05
C ASN A 64 -14.33 6.63 11.55
N ARG A 65 -14.58 5.62 12.39
CA ARG A 65 -14.39 4.20 12.04
C ARG A 65 -14.99 3.83 10.68
N GLN A 66 -16.23 4.25 10.40
CA GLN A 66 -16.88 3.93 9.13
C GLN A 66 -16.18 4.58 7.92
N LYS A 67 -15.77 5.84 8.07
CA LYS A 67 -15.02 6.58 7.05
C LYS A 67 -13.65 5.96 6.82
N ALA A 68 -12.96 5.56 7.90
CA ALA A 68 -11.68 4.89 7.84
C ALA A 68 -11.76 3.52 7.15
N LEU A 69 -12.81 2.75 7.41
CA LEU A 69 -13.07 1.49 6.72
C LEU A 69 -13.31 1.71 5.21
N ASN A 70 -14.08 2.73 4.84
CA ASN A 70 -14.32 3.06 3.44
C ASN A 70 -13.05 3.52 2.74
N CYS A 71 -12.23 4.36 3.39
CA CYS A 71 -10.93 4.78 2.89
C CYS A 71 -9.99 3.58 2.66
N LEU A 72 -9.96 2.64 3.61
CA LEU A 72 -9.16 1.42 3.48
C LEU A 72 -9.63 0.56 2.29
N SER A 73 -10.95 0.42 2.13
CA SER A 73 -11.52 -0.28 0.96
C SER A 73 -11.18 0.42 -0.35
N ALA A 74 -11.15 1.76 -0.40
CA ALA A 74 -10.77 2.50 -1.59
C ALA A 74 -9.30 2.29 -1.97
N ILE A 75 -8.40 2.23 -0.99
CA ILE A 75 -6.98 1.92 -1.23
C ILE A 75 -6.80 0.49 -1.71
N VAL A 76 -7.46 -0.47 -1.06
CA VAL A 76 -7.42 -1.87 -1.51
C VAL A 76 -7.94 -1.98 -2.94
N LEU A 77 -9.03 -1.30 -3.27
CA LEU A 77 -9.58 -1.27 -4.63
C LEU A 77 -8.58 -0.70 -5.63
N ASN A 78 -7.90 0.41 -5.30
CA ASN A 78 -6.86 0.98 -6.15
C ASN A 78 -5.75 -0.04 -6.43
N THR A 79 -5.29 -0.76 -5.40
CA THR A 79 -4.27 -1.81 -5.55
C THR A 79 -4.75 -2.98 -6.43
N LEU A 80 -6.04 -3.33 -6.36
CA LEU A 80 -6.61 -4.43 -7.15
C LEU A 80 -6.62 -4.15 -8.66
N HIS A 81 -6.54 -2.88 -9.10
CA HIS A 81 -6.40 -2.57 -10.52
C HIS A 81 -5.12 -3.14 -11.14
N HIS A 82 -4.06 -3.33 -10.36
CA HIS A 82 -2.79 -3.90 -10.84
C HIS A 82 -2.78 -5.43 -10.89
N VAL A 83 -3.80 -6.10 -10.36
CA VAL A 83 -3.85 -7.58 -10.30
C VAL A 83 -3.76 -8.19 -11.70
N SER A 84 -4.46 -7.61 -12.67
CA SER A 84 -4.44 -8.12 -14.04
C SER A 84 -3.03 -8.10 -14.61
N ASP A 85 -2.30 -7.00 -14.45
CA ASP A 85 -0.93 -6.86 -14.95
C ASP A 85 0.03 -7.83 -14.26
N CYS A 86 -0.11 -8.03 -12.95
CA CYS A 86 0.67 -9.01 -12.20
C CYS A 86 0.43 -10.45 -12.70
N LEU A 87 -0.83 -10.81 -12.95
CA LEU A 87 -1.17 -12.13 -13.49
C LEU A 87 -0.66 -12.31 -14.92
N SER A 88 -0.77 -11.28 -15.76
CA SER A 88 -0.21 -11.30 -17.12
C SER A 88 1.32 -11.41 -17.11
N TYR A 89 2.01 -10.78 -16.15
CA TYR A 89 3.44 -10.94 -15.96
C TYR A 89 3.80 -12.37 -15.57
N LEU A 90 3.12 -12.95 -14.56
CA LEU A 90 3.36 -14.31 -14.12
C LEU A 90 3.11 -15.34 -15.22
N ALA A 91 2.10 -15.12 -16.07
CA ALA A 91 1.76 -16.01 -17.18
C ALA A 91 2.84 -16.07 -18.28
N GLN A 92 3.75 -15.09 -18.33
CA GLN A 92 4.86 -15.05 -19.29
C GLN A 92 6.14 -15.72 -18.75
N LEU A 93 6.13 -16.23 -17.52
CA LEU A 93 7.30 -16.87 -16.90
C LEU A 93 7.29 -18.37 -17.17
N ASP A 94 8.24 -18.84 -17.97
CA ASP A 94 8.37 -20.27 -18.30
C ASP A 94 9.18 -21.06 -17.24
N ASP A 95 10.11 -20.40 -16.54
CA ASP A 95 10.95 -21.05 -15.53
C ASP A 95 10.20 -21.24 -14.20
N PRO A 96 10.01 -22.48 -13.71
CA PRO A 96 9.26 -22.73 -12.48
C PRO A 96 9.88 -22.10 -11.23
N GLY A 97 11.21 -21.93 -11.20
CA GLY A 97 11.92 -21.32 -10.08
C GLY A 97 11.68 -19.80 -10.02
N ILE A 98 11.80 -19.13 -11.16
CA ILE A 98 11.53 -17.69 -11.30
C ILE A 98 10.04 -17.42 -11.09
N PHE A 99 9.16 -18.28 -11.62
CA PHE A 99 7.72 -18.20 -11.37
C PHE A 99 7.43 -18.25 -9.87
N SER A 100 7.94 -19.27 -9.16
CA SER A 100 7.70 -19.43 -7.73
C SER A 100 8.25 -18.26 -6.93
N PHE A 101 9.44 -17.76 -7.30
CA PHE A 101 10.06 -16.59 -6.69
C PHE A 101 9.21 -15.33 -6.85
N ALA A 102 8.62 -15.10 -8.03
CA ALA A 102 7.78 -13.93 -8.29
C ALA A 102 6.35 -14.07 -7.75
N ALA A 103 5.77 -15.26 -7.81
CA ALA A 103 4.38 -15.53 -7.41
C ALA A 103 4.21 -15.53 -5.88
N THR A 104 5.18 -16.07 -5.13
CA THR A 104 5.12 -16.14 -3.66
C THR A 104 4.87 -14.78 -2.99
N PRO A 105 5.65 -13.72 -3.25
CA PRO A 105 5.40 -12.41 -2.64
C PRO A 105 4.07 -11.79 -3.10
N LEU A 106 3.63 -12.05 -4.34
CA LEU A 106 2.33 -11.58 -4.84
C LEU A 106 1.17 -12.23 -4.06
N VAL A 107 1.18 -13.54 -3.85
CA VAL A 107 0.15 -14.26 -3.08
C VAL A 107 0.12 -13.80 -1.63
N ILE A 108 1.28 -13.60 -1.00
CA ILE A 108 1.39 -13.05 0.37
C ILE A 108 0.83 -11.63 0.42
N GLY A 109 1.14 -10.80 -0.58
CA GLY A 109 0.61 -9.45 -0.73
C GLY A 109 -0.92 -9.44 -0.82
N TYR A 110 -1.50 -10.24 -1.70
CA TYR A 110 -2.96 -10.35 -1.84
C TYR A 110 -3.65 -10.92 -0.59
N SER A 111 -3.02 -11.89 0.09
CA SER A 111 -3.52 -12.40 1.37
C SER A 111 -3.54 -11.30 2.44
N THR A 112 -2.51 -10.46 2.47
CA THR A 112 -2.44 -9.31 3.36
C THR A 112 -3.52 -8.26 3.02
N LEU A 113 -3.76 -7.98 1.74
CA LEU A 113 -4.83 -7.09 1.29
C LEU A 113 -6.22 -7.60 1.67
N ALA A 114 -6.46 -8.91 1.53
CA ALA A 114 -7.72 -9.53 1.95
C ALA A 114 -7.92 -9.41 3.47
N PHE A 115 -6.84 -9.56 4.24
CA PHE A 115 -6.88 -9.45 5.70
C PHE A 115 -7.03 -8.01 6.21
N THR A 116 -6.52 -7.03 5.46
CA THR A 116 -6.69 -5.61 5.79
C THR A 116 -8.02 -5.06 5.29
N PHE A 117 -8.66 -5.66 4.28
CA PHE A 117 -9.94 -5.20 3.76
C PHE A 117 -11.00 -5.11 4.86
N LYS A 118 -11.56 -3.91 5.04
CA LYS A 118 -12.53 -3.57 6.09
C LYS A 118 -12.08 -3.96 7.52
N ASN A 119 -10.78 -3.99 7.76
CA ASN A 119 -10.22 -4.28 9.07
C ASN A 119 -9.71 -3.01 9.75
N TYR A 120 -10.49 -2.47 10.69
CA TYR A 120 -10.15 -1.23 11.40
C TYR A 120 -8.88 -1.36 12.26
N ASP A 121 -8.53 -2.57 12.67
CA ASP A 121 -7.30 -2.81 13.43
C ASP A 121 -6.04 -2.37 12.65
N SER A 122 -6.12 -2.28 11.32
CA SER A 122 -5.05 -1.80 10.44
C SER A 122 -4.58 -0.38 10.76
N TYR A 123 -5.44 0.44 11.37
CA TYR A 123 -5.09 1.80 11.80
C TYR A 123 -4.52 1.86 13.23
N LYS A 124 -4.66 0.77 14.01
CA LYS A 124 -4.26 0.73 15.42
C LYS A 124 -2.99 -0.07 15.67
N LYS A 125 -2.77 -1.12 14.88
CA LYS A 125 -1.66 -2.05 15.06
C LYS A 125 -1.25 -2.62 13.72
N VAL A 126 -0.02 -3.13 13.67
CA VAL A 126 0.48 -3.88 12.53
C VAL A 126 -0.31 -5.18 12.40
N VAL A 127 -1.03 -5.34 11.29
CA VAL A 127 -1.79 -6.56 10.99
C VAL A 127 -0.91 -7.45 10.11
N LYS A 128 -0.72 -8.71 10.52
CA LYS A 128 0.12 -9.67 9.79
C LYS A 128 -0.63 -10.99 9.64
N ILE A 129 -0.55 -11.58 8.47
CA ILE A 129 -0.96 -12.97 8.26
C ILE A 129 -0.13 -13.90 9.14
N ARG A 130 -0.71 -15.01 9.60
CA ARG A 130 0.04 -15.96 10.45
C ARG A 130 1.12 -16.65 9.62
N LYS A 131 2.27 -16.96 10.24
CA LYS A 131 3.37 -17.66 9.54
C LYS A 131 2.93 -18.98 8.89
N GLY A 132 1.98 -19.70 9.52
CA GLY A 132 1.43 -20.94 8.98
C GLY A 132 0.41 -20.75 7.84
N GLU A 133 -0.11 -19.55 7.63
CA GLU A 133 -0.92 -19.22 6.44
C GLU A 133 -0.05 -18.79 5.27
N GLY A 134 1.04 -18.05 5.54
CA GLY A 134 2.02 -17.69 4.51
C GLY A 134 2.94 -18.83 4.03
N ALA A 135 2.90 -19.98 4.69
CA ALA A 135 3.65 -21.19 4.32
C ALA A 135 2.79 -22.22 3.55
N LYS A 136 1.51 -21.93 3.34
CA LYS A 136 0.58 -22.73 2.52
C LYS A 136 0.56 -22.17 1.11
#